data_AF-A0A2T7T951-F1
#
_entry.id   AF-A0A2T7T951-F1
#
_cell.length_a   1.000
_cell.length_b   1.000
_cell.length_c   1.000
_cell.angle_alpha   90.00
_cell.angle_beta   90.00
_cell.angle_gamma   90.00
#
_symmetry.space_group_name_H-M   'P 1'
#
loop_
_entity.id
_entity.type
_entity.pdbx_description
1 polymer ?
#
loop_
_entity_poly.entity_id
_entity_poly.type
_entity_poly.pdbx_seq_one_letter_code
_entity_poly.pdbx_strand_id
1 'polypeptide(L)' 'MLNMLYGRIAESRFAQLADGVQRVLGREPRDFADYVRTTAATGVWHS' A
#
# COMPACT_ATOMS: atom_id res chain seq x y z
N MET A 1 -5.23 -20.35 7.70
CA MET A 1 -4.80 -18.97 8.04
C MET A 1 -4.95 -18.00 6.86
N LEU A 2 -4.42 -18.32 5.67
CA LEU A 2 -4.56 -17.47 4.46
C LEU A 2 -6.01 -17.13 4.09
N ASN A 3 -6.95 -18.07 4.15
CA ASN A 3 -8.38 -17.79 3.86
C ASN A 3 -8.99 -16.70 4.75
N MET A 4 -8.54 -16.58 6.00
CA MET A 4 -9.07 -15.58 6.92
C MET A 4 -8.64 -14.16 6.49
N LEU A 5 -7.38 -13.98 6.10
CA LEU A 5 -6.87 -12.70 5.60
C LEU A 5 -7.59 -12.29 4.30
N TYR A 6 -7.70 -13.21 3.33
CA TYR A 6 -8.40 -12.92 2.08
C TYR A 6 -9.88 -12.55 2.31
N GLY A 7 -10.57 -13.23 3.23
CA GLY A 7 -11.93 -12.86 3.61
C GLY A 7 -12.02 -11.43 4.17
N ARG A 8 -11.07 -11.00 5.02
CA ARG A 8 -11.03 -9.60 5.52
C ARG A 8 -10.78 -8.57 4.43
N ILE A 9 -9.93 -8.88 3.45
CA ILE A 9 -9.65 -8.00 2.31
C ILE A 9 -10.90 -7.87 1.43
N ALA A 10 -11.58 -8.99 1.15
CA ALA A 10 -12.83 -8.98 0.37
C ALA A 10 -13.91 -8.12 1.03
N GLU A 11 -14.00 -8.15 2.36
CA GLU A 11 -14.91 -7.31 3.15
C GLU A 11 -14.42 -5.85 3.31
N SER A 12 -13.33 -5.45 2.64
CA SER A 12 -12.77 -4.09 2.69
C SER A 12 -12.45 -3.58 4.12
N ARG A 13 -12.22 -4.50 5.07
CA ARG A 13 -11.95 -4.15 6.49
C ARG A 13 -10.64 -3.40 6.73
N PHE A 14 -9.80 -3.26 5.71
CA PHE A 14 -8.51 -2.57 5.76
C PHE A 14 -8.41 -1.40 4.76
N ALA A 15 -9.54 -0.93 4.23
CA ALA A 15 -9.56 0.12 3.20
C ALA A 15 -9.37 1.54 3.75
N GLN A 16 -9.35 1.72 5.07
CA GLN A 16 -9.15 3.04 5.70
C GLN A 16 -7.67 3.33 5.86
N LEU A 17 -7.26 4.55 5.52
CA LEU A 17 -5.90 5.03 5.75
C LEU A 17 -5.64 5.21 7.26
N ALA A 18 -4.49 4.73 7.70
CA ALA A 18 -3.97 5.02 9.03
C ALA A 18 -3.14 6.30 9.03
N ASP A 19 -2.99 6.94 10.19
CA ASP A 19 -2.30 8.22 10.41
C ASP A 19 -0.82 8.07 10.81
N GLY A 20 -0.31 6.84 10.87
CA GLY A 20 1.02 6.55 11.41
C GLY A 20 2.16 7.23 10.66
N VAL A 21 2.05 7.40 9.33
CA VAL A 21 3.08 8.06 8.52
C VAL A 21 3.17 9.54 8.89
N GLN A 22 2.04 10.21 9.01
CA GLN A 22 1.95 11.60 9.43
C GLN A 22 2.54 11.77 10.83
N ARG A 23 2.14 10.90 11.77
CA ARG A 23 2.58 10.96 13.17
C ARG A 23 4.08 10.74 13.37
N VAL A 24 4.70 9.83 12.60
CA VAL A 24 6.10 9.44 12.79
C VAL A 24 7.04 10.25 11.90
N LEU A 25 6.64 10.56 10.67
CA LEU A 25 7.51 11.18 9.65
C LEU A 25 7.10 12.61 9.29
N GLY A 26 5.98 13.13 9.78
CA GLY A 26 5.54 14.51 9.52
C GLY A 26 5.16 14.80 8.06
N ARG A 27 4.93 13.76 7.25
CA ARG A 27 4.50 13.87 5.84
C ARG A 27 3.31 12.98 5.57
N GLU A 28 2.59 13.24 4.48
CA GLU A 28 1.53 12.36 4.02
C GLU A 28 2.06 10.98 3.57
N PRO A 29 1.27 9.90 3.72
CA PRO A 29 1.57 8.60 3.13
C PRO A 29 1.69 8.74 1.62
N ARG A 30 2.63 7.99 1.06
CA ARG A 30 2.84 7.98 -0.39
C ARG A 30 1.70 7.21 -1.04
N ASP A 31 1.16 7.76 -2.13
CA ASP A 31 0.19 7.05 -2.94
C ASP A 31 0.82 5.82 -3.61
N PHE A 32 0.07 4.72 -3.68
CA PHE A 32 0.58 3.48 -4.24
C PHE A 32 0.85 3.59 -5.75
N ALA A 33 0.06 4.35 -6.50
CA ALA A 33 0.29 4.58 -7.92
C ALA A 33 1.59 5.34 -8.17
N ASP A 34 1.94 6.29 -7.29
CA ASP A 34 3.22 6.99 -7.36
C ASP A 34 4.38 6.03 -7.09
N TYR A 35 4.24 5.12 -6.12
CA TYR A 35 5.22 4.06 -5.89
C TYR A 35 5.38 3.18 -7.14
N VAL A 36 4.28 2.71 -7.71
CA VAL A 36 4.28 1.87 -8.91
C VAL A 36 4.99 2.57 -10.06
N ARG A 37 4.69 3.85 -10.32
CA ARG A 37 5.30 4.63 -11.39
C ARG A 37 6.82 4.74 -11.24
N THR A 38 7.32 5.08 -10.04
CA THR A 38 8.76 5.18 -9.79
C THR A 38 9.44 3.82 -9.91
N THR A 39 8.86 2.77 -9.35
CA THR A 39 9.46 1.43 -9.35
C THR A 39 9.48 0.82 -10.74
N ALA A 40 8.40 0.97 -11.51
CA ALA A 40 8.35 0.54 -12.91
C ALA A 40 9.48 1.16 -13.75
N ALA A 41 9.74 2.46 -13.56
CA ALA A 41 10.78 3.18 -14.28
C ALA A 41 12.20 2.67 -14.02
N THR A 42 12.43 1.97 -12.90
CA THR A 42 13.73 1.33 -12.62
C THR A 42 13.98 0.06 -13.44
N GLY A 43 12.95 -0.45 -14.11
CA GLY A 43 13.01 -1.63 -14.96
C GLY A 43 13.05 -2.97 -14.23
N VAL A 44 12.95 -2.98 -12.89
CA VAL A 44 12.96 -4.20 -12.06
C VAL A 44 11.81 -5.18 -12.33
N TRP A 45 10.82 -4.79 -13.14
CA TRP A 45 9.68 -5.63 -13.54
C TRP A 45 9.76 -6.14 -14.99
N HIS A 46 10.75 -5.71 -15.76
CA HIS A 46 11.00 -6.28 -17.08
C HIS A 46 11.76 -7.60 -16.89
N SER A 47 11.00 -8.70 -16.75
CA SER A 47 11.49 -10.09 -16.79
C SER A 47 11.02 -10.77 -18.07
#